data_AF-A0A4Y8C549-F1
#
_entry.id   AF-A0A4Y8C549-F1
#
_cell.length_a   1.000
_cell.length_b   1.000
_cell.length_c   1.000
_cell.angle_alpha   90.00
_cell.angle_beta   90.00
_cell.angle_gamma   90.00
#
_symmetry.space_group_name_H-M   'P 1'
#
loop_
_entity.id
_entity.type
_entity.pdbx_description
1 polymer ?
#
loop_
_entity_poly.entity_id
_entity_poly.type
_entity_poly.pdbx_seq_one_letter_code
_entity_poly.pdbx_strand_id
1 'polypeptide(L)'
;VIVAIAKSEHKKPCYDLEKRKELALLATQNLKNVKIIAFDNLLVDLAKELKVNTIIRGLRAVSDFEYELQIGYANHALWEDMETIYL
;
A
#
# COMPACT_ATOMS: atom_id res chain seq x y z
N VAL A 1 -2.11 -7.21 9.68
CA VAL A 1 -1.77 -6.03 8.85
C VAL A 1 -0.78 -6.46 7.78
N ILE A 2 -0.96 -6.00 6.55
CA ILE A 2 -0.06 -6.29 5.45
C ILE A 2 0.58 -4.98 5.01
N VAL A 3 1.92 -4.93 5.01
CA VAL A 3 2.68 -3.82 4.42
C VAL A 3 3.02 -4.23 3.00
N ALA A 4 2.34 -3.61 2.03
CA ALA A 4 2.53 -3.87 0.61
C ALA A 4 3.50 -2.85 0.00
N ILE A 5 4.64 -3.34 -0.48
CA ILE A 5 5.69 -2.52 -1.10
C ILE A 5 5.51 -2.56 -2.62
N ALA A 6 5.07 -1.45 -3.20
CA ALA A 6 4.93 -1.32 -4.64
C ALA A 6 6.31 -1.28 -5.31
N LYS A 7 6.47 -1.97 -6.44
CA LYS A 7 7.70 -1.95 -7.24
C LYS A 7 8.05 -0.52 -7.69
N SER A 8 7.07 0.20 -8.27
CA SER A 8 7.10 1.64 -8.59
C SER A 8 8.36 2.15 -9.30
N GLU A 9 8.89 1.42 -10.29
CA GLU A 9 10.11 1.81 -11.04
C GLU A 9 10.06 3.22 -11.63
N HIS A 10 8.89 3.65 -12.12
CA HIS A 10 8.70 5.01 -12.67
C HIS A 10 8.98 6.12 -11.65
N LYS A 11 8.82 5.85 -10.35
CA LYS A 11 9.12 6.81 -9.27
C LYS A 11 10.61 6.82 -8.88
N LYS A 12 11.45 6.02 -9.54
CA LYS A 12 12.90 5.91 -9.31
C LYS A 12 13.25 5.78 -7.82
N PRO A 13 12.77 4.73 -7.13
CA PRO A 13 13.04 4.55 -5.72
C PRO A 13 14.54 4.46 -5.47
N CYS A 14 15.01 5.03 -4.35
CA CYS A 14 16.42 5.06 -3.99
C CYS A 14 17.02 3.66 -3.75
N TYR A 15 16.18 2.71 -3.31
CA TYR A 15 16.54 1.31 -3.10
C TYR A 15 15.74 0.39 -4.01
N ASP A 16 16.35 -0.72 -4.41
CA ASP A 16 15.65 -1.79 -5.11
C ASP A 16 14.54 -2.41 -4.23
N LEU A 17 13.72 -3.26 -4.85
CA LEU A 17 12.56 -3.86 -4.19
C LEU A 17 12.96 -4.78 -3.02
N GLU A 18 14.03 -5.56 -3.18
CA GLU A 18 14.48 -6.51 -2.17
C GLU A 18 15.04 -5.80 -0.94
N LYS A 19 15.84 -4.74 -1.15
CA LYS A 19 16.36 -3.94 -0.04
C LYS A 19 15.25 -3.24 0.73
N ARG A 20 14.20 -2.76 0.05
CA ARG A 20 13.02 -2.18 0.71
C ARG A 20 12.26 -3.21 1.54
N LYS A 21 12.11 -4.44 1.05
CA LYS A 21 11.49 -5.55 1.81
C LYS A 21 12.30 -5.90 3.05
N GLU A 22 13.62 -6.00 2.93
CA GLU A 22 14.54 -6.28 4.04
C GLU A 22 14.39 -5.22 5.14
N LEU A 23 14.44 -3.93 4.77
CA LEU A 23 14.30 -2.83 5.72
C LEU A 23 12.94 -2.82 6.42
N ALA A 24 11.86 -3.08 5.68
CA ALA A 24 10.51 -3.15 6.26
C ALA A 24 10.37 -4.33 7.24
N LEU A 25 10.97 -5.48 6.92
CA LEU A 25 11.00 -6.64 7.80
C LEU A 25 11.75 -6.34 9.10
N LEU A 26 12.93 -5.74 9.02
CA LEU A 26 13.72 -5.34 10.19
C LEU A 26 12.96 -4.33 11.07
N ALA A 27 12.30 -3.34 10.46
CA ALA A 27 11.53 -2.32 11.19
C ALA A 27 10.29 -2.89 11.90
N THR A 28 9.74 -4.01 11.41
CA THR A 28 8.50 -4.61 11.90
C THR A 28 8.71 -5.93 12.64
N GLN A 29 9.95 -6.35 12.87
CA GLN A 29 10.30 -7.66 13.45
C GLN A 29 9.64 -7.98 14.80
N ASN A 30 9.33 -6.95 15.61
CA ASN A 30 8.71 -7.10 16.92
C ASN A 30 7.17 -7.18 16.86
N LEU A 31 6.56 -7.06 15.67
CA LEU A 31 5.11 -7.06 15.45
C LEU A 31 4.67 -8.41 14.87
N LYS A 32 4.05 -9.25 15.71
CA LYS A 32 3.67 -10.64 15.35
C LYS A 32 2.59 -10.76 14.27
N ASN A 33 1.84 -9.70 13.99
CA ASN A 33 0.68 -9.68 13.08
C ASN A 33 0.92 -8.84 11.82
N VAL A 34 2.18 -8.53 11.50
CA VAL A 34 2.58 -7.81 10.28
C VAL A 34 3.19 -8.78 9.27
N LYS A 35 2.76 -8.68 8.02
CA LYS A 35 3.36 -9.39 6.89
C LYS A 35 3.87 -8.36 5.87
N ILE A 36 5.07 -8.60 5.35
CA ILE A 36 5.66 -7.77 4.28
C ILE A 36 5.46 -8.50 2.96
N ILE A 37 4.87 -7.82 1.98
CA ILE A 37 4.73 -8.32 0.62
C ILE A 37 5.19 -7.26 -0.36
N ALA A 38 5.54 -7.69 -1.57
CA ALA A 38 5.81 -6.79 -2.67
C ALA A 38 4.89 -7.10 -3.84
N PHE A 39 4.60 -6.08 -4.65
CA PHE A 39 3.72 -6.21 -5.81
C PHE A 39 4.14 -5.25 -6.92
N ASP A 40 3.78 -5.59 -8.16
CA ASP A 40 4.06 -4.82 -9.37
C ASP A 40 2.83 -4.60 -10.27
N ASN A 41 1.64 -5.03 -9.82
CA ASN A 41 0.36 -4.84 -10.47
C ASN A 41 -0.48 -3.73 -9.80
N LEU A 42 -1.78 -3.65 -10.13
CA LEU A 42 -2.69 -2.70 -9.49
C LEU A 42 -2.97 -3.10 -8.04
N LEU A 43 -3.11 -2.09 -7.19
CA LEU A 43 -3.41 -2.29 -5.76
C LEU A 43 -4.74 -3.03 -5.54
N VAL A 44 -5.74 -2.77 -6.38
CA VAL A 44 -7.04 -3.44 -6.36
C VAL A 44 -6.92 -4.94 -6.65
N ASP A 45 -6.06 -5.32 -7.59
CA ASP A 45 -5.86 -6.72 -7.97
C ASP A 45 -5.17 -7.49 -6.84
N LEU A 46 -4.13 -6.89 -6.25
CA LEU A 46 -3.48 -7.43 -5.06
C LEU A 46 -4.47 -7.60 -3.90
N ALA A 47 -5.33 -6.60 -3.68
CA ALA A 47 -6.31 -6.62 -2.61
C ALA A 47 -7.32 -7.78 -2.79
N LYS A 48 -7.81 -7.98 -4.02
CA LYS A 48 -8.68 -9.12 -4.39
C LYS A 48 -7.99 -10.47 -4.20
N GLU A 49 -6.73 -10.61 -4.63
CA GLU A 49 -5.95 -11.84 -4.47
C GLU A 49 -5.81 -12.24 -3.00
N LEU A 50 -5.49 -11.26 -2.15
CA LEU A 50 -5.30 -11.44 -0.72
C LEU A 50 -6.62 -11.50 0.07
N LYS A 51 -7.76 -11.28 -0.60
CA LYS A 51 -9.09 -11.15 0.02
C LYS A 51 -9.10 -10.12 1.15
N VAL A 52 -8.45 -8.99 0.91
CA VAL A 52 -8.43 -7.82 1.80
C VAL A 52 -9.14 -6.68 1.11
N ASN A 53 -10.07 -6.04 1.81
CA ASN A 53 -10.88 -4.97 1.23
C ASN A 53 -10.60 -3.60 1.83
N THR A 54 -9.78 -3.51 2.89
CA THR A 54 -9.43 -2.24 3.54
C THR A 54 -7.98 -1.84 3.26
N ILE A 55 -7.77 -0.61 2.80
CA ILE A 55 -6.46 0.05 2.73
C ILE A 55 -6.33 1.06 3.86
N ILE A 56 -5.15 1.14 4.46
CA ILE A 56 -4.77 2.20 5.39
C ILE A 56 -3.79 3.14 4.71
N ARG A 57 -4.07 4.45 4.70
CA ARG A 57 -3.21 5.51 4.16
C ARG A 57 -2.97 6.56 5.24
N GLY A 58 -1.72 7.00 5.40
CA GLY A 58 -1.39 8.10 6.31
C GLY A 58 -1.42 9.45 5.60
N LEU A 59 -2.01 10.46 6.22
CA LEU A 59 -2.04 11.83 5.74
C LEU A 59 -1.15 12.71 6.63
N ARG A 60 -0.30 13.54 6.02
CA ARG A 60 0.59 14.44 6.79
C ARG A 60 0.32 15.91 6.48
N ALA A 61 -0.04 16.22 5.25
CA ALA A 61 -0.35 17.57 4.80
C ALA A 61 -1.66 17.61 4.03
N VAL A 62 -2.27 18.80 3.94
CA VAL A 62 -3.51 19.03 3.17
C VAL A 62 -3.33 18.63 1.70
N SER A 63 -2.14 18.82 1.12
CA SER A 63 -1.84 18.40 -0.25
C SER A 63 -1.85 16.89 -0.45
N ASP A 64 -1.55 16.10 0.60
CA ASP A 64 -1.65 14.63 0.51
C ASP A 64 -3.11 14.21 0.39
N PHE A 65 -4.03 14.94 1.04
CA PHE A 65 -5.45 14.59 1.09
C PHE A 65 -6.10 14.56 -0.30
N GLU A 66 -5.92 15.61 -1.12
CA GLU A 66 -6.56 15.67 -2.44
C GLU A 66 -6.09 14.53 -3.36
N TYR A 67 -4.79 14.27 -3.37
CA TYR A 67 -4.20 13.19 -4.17
C TYR A 67 -4.67 11.81 -3.71
N GLU A 68 -4.64 11.57 -2.40
CA GLU A 68 -5.04 10.30 -1.81
C GLU A 68 -6.55 10.04 -1.92
N LEU A 69 -7.36 11.09 -1.90
CA LEU A 69 -8.80 11.01 -2.11
C LEU A 69 -9.13 10.60 -3.55
N GLN A 70 -8.44 11.18 -4.54
CA GLN A 70 -8.60 10.78 -5.95
C GLN A 70 -8.24 9.31 -6.18
N ILE A 71 -7.16 8.82 -5.57
CA ILE A 71 -6.77 7.41 -5.65
C ILE A 71 -7.78 6.51 -4.95
N GLY A 72 -8.30 6.91 -3.79
CA GLY A 72 -9.34 6.20 -3.07
C GLY A 72 -10.58 5.97 -3.94
N TYR A 73 -11.08 7.04 -4.58
CA TYR A 73 -12.22 6.94 -5.51
C TYR A 73 -11.93 6.05 -6.73
N ALA A 74 -10.73 6.16 -7.31
CA ALA A 74 -10.34 5.32 -8.44
C ALA A 74 -10.33 3.82 -8.07
N ASN A 75 -9.81 3.47 -6.90
CA ASN A 75 -9.81 2.09 -6.43
C ASN A 75 -11.22 1.57 -6.13
N HIS A 76 -12.07 2.38 -5.50
CA HIS A 76 -13.46 2.03 -5.22
C HIS A 76 -14.27 1.83 -6.51
N ALA A 77 -14.03 2.64 -7.54
CA ALA A 77 -14.66 2.46 -8.86
C ALA A 77 -14.24 1.15 -9.56
N LEU A 78 -13.03 0.64 -9.28
CA LEU A 78 -12.53 -0.64 -9.80
C LEU A 78 -12.98 -1.86 -8.96
N TRP A 79 -13.33 -1.63 -7.69
CA TRP A 79 -13.87 -2.63 -6.80
C TRP A 79 -14.66 -1.98 -5.65
N GLU A 80 -15.98 -2.11 -5.72
CA GLU A 80 -16.92 -1.43 -4.82
C GLU A 80 -16.74 -1.83 -3.35
N ASP A 81 -16.32 -3.07 -3.06
CA ASP A 81 -16.09 -3.51 -1.68
C ASP A 81 -14.82 -2.90 -1.05
N MET A 82 -14.00 -2.20 -1.84
CA MET A 82 -12.73 -1.66 -1.40
C MET A 82 -12.92 -0.33 -0.66
N GLU A 83 -12.46 -0.31 0.59
CA GLU A 83 -12.50 0.86 1.47
C GLU A 83 -11.10 1.40 1.73
N THR A 84 -10.98 2.73 1.80
CA THR A 84 -9.73 3.39 2.19
C THR A 84 -9.94 4.17 3.48
N ILE A 85 -9.17 3.82 4.51
CA ILE A 85 -9.13 4.52 5.79
C ILE A 85 -7.90 5.44 5.79
N TYR A 86 -8.13 6.72 6.10
CA TYR A 86 -7.09 7.72 6.23
C TYR A 86 -6.80 7.98 7.72
N LEU A 87 -5.52 8.00 8.10
CA LEU A 87 -5.01 8.25 9.46
C LEU A 87 -4.13 9.49 9.53
#